data_AF-A0A2J8WR52-F1
#
_entry.id   AF-A0A2J8WR52-F1
#
_cell.length_a   1.000
_cell.length_b   1.000
_cell.length_c   1.000
_cell.angle_alpha   90.00
_cell.angle_beta   90.00
_cell.angle_gamma   90.00
#
_symmetry.space_group_name_H-M   'P 1'
#
loop_
_entity.id
_entity.type
_entity.pdbx_description
1 polymer ?
#
loop_
_entity_poly.entity_id
_entity_poly.type
_entity_poly.pdbx_seq_one_letter_code
_entity_poly.pdbx_strand_id
1 'polypeptide(L)'
;ISGAALLADSSCTRDFHRERIIAECNAIRQALQDLLSEYMNNAGKKERSNTLNIALDNMCKKTRDLRRQLRKAIIDHVSDSFLDTTVPLLVLIEAAKNGREKEIKEYAAIFHEHTSRLVEVSMLEL
;
A
#
# COMPACT_ATOMS: atom_id res chain seq x y z
N ILE A 1 -11.37 2.41 0.87
CA ILE A 1 -11.20 1.21 0.01
C ILE A 1 -10.48 1.58 -1.28
N SER A 2 -10.90 2.61 -2.03
CA SER A 2 -10.26 3.00 -3.29
C SER A 2 -8.75 3.31 -3.17
N GLY A 3 -8.31 4.00 -2.11
CA GLY A 3 -6.87 4.20 -1.86
C GLY A 3 -6.10 2.91 -1.53
N ALA A 4 -6.75 1.91 -0.92
CA ALA A 4 -6.14 0.61 -0.67
C ALA A 4 -6.00 -0.22 -1.95
N ALA A 5 -6.94 -0.05 -2.90
CA ALA A 5 -6.85 -0.68 -4.22
C ALA A 5 -5.66 -0.14 -5.02
N LEU A 6 -5.45 1.18 -5.02
CA LEU A 6 -4.29 1.79 -5.68
C LEU A 6 -2.96 1.23 -5.16
N LEU A 7 -2.83 1.02 -3.84
CA LEU A 7 -1.63 0.39 -3.28
C LEU A 7 -1.53 -1.09 -3.67
N ALA A 8 -2.64 -1.83 -3.68
CA ALA A 8 -2.64 -3.25 -4.05
C ALA A 8 -2.31 -3.48 -5.53
N ASP A 9 -2.69 -2.56 -6.41
CA ASP A 9 -2.47 -2.63 -7.85
C ASP A 9 -1.10 -2.05 -8.29
N SER A 10 -0.33 -1.45 -7.36
CA SER A 10 1.02 -0.98 -7.64
C SER A 10 1.93 -2.15 -8.07
N SER A 11 2.71 -1.93 -9.14
CA SER A 11 3.63 -2.92 -9.71
C SER A 11 4.74 -3.36 -8.75
N CYS A 12 5.01 -2.57 -7.71
CA CYS A 12 6.01 -2.89 -6.69
C CYS A 12 5.39 -3.63 -5.48
N THR A 13 4.06 -3.80 -5.42
CA THR A 13 3.39 -4.51 -4.33
C THR A 13 3.47 -6.01 -4.57
N ARG A 14 4.16 -6.73 -3.69
CA ARG A 14 4.29 -8.19 -3.75
C ARG A 14 2.92 -8.88 -3.68
N ASP A 15 2.77 -9.98 -4.42
CA ASP A 15 1.53 -10.75 -4.50
C ASP A 15 0.92 -11.10 -3.14
N PHE A 16 1.77 -11.51 -2.19
CA PHE A 16 1.36 -11.80 -0.82
C PHE A 16 0.65 -10.62 -0.14
N HIS A 17 1.16 -9.39 -0.31
CA HIS A 17 0.53 -8.21 0.28
C HIS A 17 -0.74 -7.81 -0.46
N ARG A 18 -0.74 -7.91 -1.80
CA ARG A 18 -1.91 -7.67 -2.65
C ARG A 18 -3.09 -8.53 -2.23
N GLU A 19 -2.90 -9.85 -2.11
CA GLU A 19 -3.95 -10.78 -1.66
C GLU A 19 -4.49 -10.43 -0.27
N ARG A 20 -3.61 -10.07 0.67
CA ARG A 20 -4.02 -9.70 2.03
C ARG A 20 -4.79 -8.38 2.07
N ILE A 21 -4.39 -7.38 1.29
CA ILE A 21 -5.11 -6.10 1.19
C ILE A 21 -6.52 -6.33 0.61
N ILE A 22 -6.63 -7.15 -0.44
CA ILE A 22 -7.92 -7.53 -1.04
C ILE A 22 -8.80 -8.26 -0.02
N ALA A 23 -8.24 -9.24 0.70
CA ALA A 23 -8.95 -9.98 1.74
C ALA A 23 -9.47 -9.06 2.86
N GLU A 24 -8.66 -8.12 3.35
CA GLU A 24 -9.08 -7.16 4.38
C GLU A 24 -10.13 -6.17 3.85
N CYS A 25 -10.02 -5.71 2.59
CA CYS A 25 -11.06 -4.89 1.96
C CYS A 25 -12.41 -5.62 1.89
N ASN A 26 -12.38 -6.91 1.55
CA ASN A 26 -13.58 -7.75 1.53
C ASN A 26 -14.14 -7.96 2.94
N ALA A 27 -13.29 -8.19 3.94
CA ALA A 27 -13.69 -8.34 5.33
C ALA A 27 -14.33 -7.06 5.89
N ILE A 28 -13.80 -5.87 5.54
CA ILE A 28 -14.40 -4.59 5.90
C ILE A 28 -15.77 -4.42 5.24
N ARG A 29 -15.89 -4.79 3.95
CA ARG A 29 -17.18 -4.71 3.25
C ARG A 29 -18.23 -5.56 3.95
N GLN A 30 -17.87 -6.79 4.34
CA GLN A 30 -18.78 -7.67 5.09
C GLN A 30 -19.12 -7.09 6.47
N ALA A 31 -18.12 -6.67 7.25
CA ALA A 31 -18.34 -6.11 8.58
C ALA A 31 -19.25 -4.86 8.55
N LEU A 32 -19.18 -4.06 7.48
CA LEU A 32 -20.08 -2.93 7.28
C LEU A 32 -21.53 -3.38 7.01
N GLN A 33 -21.73 -4.42 6.18
CA GLN A 33 -23.07 -4.96 5.93
C GLN A 33 -23.69 -5.54 7.21
N ASP A 34 -22.89 -6.26 8.00
CA ASP A 34 -23.32 -6.81 9.30
C ASP A 34 -23.70 -5.67 10.25
N LEU A 35 -22.86 -4.63 10.32
CA LEU A 35 -23.12 -3.45 11.17
C LEU A 35 -24.40 -2.71 10.77
N LEU A 36 -24.64 -2.50 9.47
CA LEU A 36 -25.87 -1.87 8.97
C LEU A 36 -27.11 -2.70 9.33
N SER A 37 -27.01 -4.03 9.20
CA SER A 37 -28.09 -4.96 9.56
C SER A 37 -28.42 -4.86 11.06
N GLU A 38 -27.39 -4.83 11.92
CA GLU A 38 -27.57 -4.66 13.37
C GLU A 38 -28.16 -3.29 13.75
N TYR A 39 -27.78 -2.22 13.03
CA TYR A 39 -28.39 -0.91 13.22
C TYR A 39 -29.88 -0.92 12.88
N MET A 40 -30.27 -1.54 11.77
CA MET A 40 -31.68 -1.69 11.38
C MET A 40 -32.45 -2.51 12.42
N ASN A 41 -31.86 -3.61 12.91
CA ASN A 41 -32.45 -4.45 13.96
C ASN A 41 -32.53 -3.75 15.33
N ASN A 42 -31.72 -2.72 15.55
CA ASN A 42 -31.75 -1.89 16.76
C ASN A 42 -32.63 -0.65 16.64
N ALA A 43 -33.24 -0.40 15.48
CA ALA A 43 -34.12 0.76 15.27
C ALA A 43 -35.32 0.72 16.25
N GLY A 44 -35.62 1.87 16.87
CA GLY A 44 -36.71 2.01 17.84
C GLY A 44 -36.42 1.49 19.24
N LYS A 45 -35.23 0.91 19.50
CA LYS A 45 -34.82 0.49 20.84
C LYS A 45 -34.14 1.64 21.58
N LYS A 46 -34.49 1.82 22.86
CA LYS A 46 -33.93 2.88 23.73
C LYS A 46 -32.46 2.66 24.05
N GLU A 47 -32.04 1.40 24.18
CA GLU A 47 -30.65 1.02 24.43
C GLU A 47 -30.06 0.26 23.25
N ARG A 48 -28.74 0.34 23.14
CA ARG A 48 -27.97 -0.36 22.11
C ARG A 48 -27.87 -1.84 22.47
N SER A 49 -28.19 -2.72 21.54
CA SER A 49 -28.02 -4.16 21.74
C SER A 49 -26.54 -4.55 21.86
N ASN A 50 -26.29 -5.65 22.59
CA ASN A 50 -24.95 -6.24 22.67
C ASN A 50 -24.42 -6.66 21.30
N THR A 51 -25.31 -7.13 20.40
CA THR A 51 -24.95 -7.51 19.03
C THR A 51 -24.48 -6.32 18.20
N LEU A 52 -25.12 -5.15 18.37
CA LEU A 52 -24.70 -3.91 17.73
C LEU A 52 -23.36 -3.42 18.28
N ASN A 53 -23.10 -3.57 19.59
CA ASN A 53 -21.77 -3.28 20.15
C ASN A 53 -20.68 -4.19 19.56
N ILE A 54 -20.94 -5.49 19.44
CA ILE A 54 -20.00 -6.45 18.84
C ILE A 54 -19.73 -6.09 17.36
N ALA A 55 -20.76 -5.72 16.61
CA ALA A 55 -20.60 -5.31 15.21
C ALA A 55 -19.75 -4.03 15.07
N LEU A 56 -19.92 -3.06 15.97
CA LEU A 56 -19.10 -1.85 16.03
C LEU A 56 -17.62 -2.19 16.32
N ASP A 57 -17.37 -3.02 17.32
CA ASP A 57 -16.01 -3.45 17.66
C ASP A 57 -15.35 -4.22 16.50
N ASN A 58 -16.11 -5.08 15.83
CA ASN A 58 -15.62 -5.82 14.67
C ASN A 58 -15.26 -4.88 13.50
N MET A 59 -16.10 -3.87 13.22
CA MET A 59 -15.82 -2.88 12.18
C MET A 59 -14.54 -2.07 12.49
N CYS A 60 -14.37 -1.65 13.75
CA CYS A 60 -13.14 -0.99 14.22
C CYS A 60 -11.92 -1.89 14.05
N LYS A 61 -12.04 -3.17 14.41
CA LYS A 61 -10.96 -4.16 14.27
C LYS A 61 -10.57 -4.36 12.81
N LYS A 62 -11.53 -4.57 11.91
CA LYS A 62 -11.26 -4.77 10.47
C LYS A 62 -10.62 -3.54 9.82
N THR A 63 -11.06 -2.34 10.20
CA THR A 63 -10.42 -1.10 9.74
C THR A 63 -8.95 -1.00 10.19
N ARG A 64 -8.65 -1.40 11.44
CA ARG A 64 -7.28 -1.44 11.97
C ARG A 64 -6.42 -2.50 11.27
N ASP A 65 -6.99 -3.66 10.98
CA ASP A 65 -6.29 -4.76 10.30
C ASP A 65 -5.91 -4.37 8.87
N LEU A 66 -6.80 -3.73 8.11
CA LEU A 66 -6.45 -3.15 6.79
C LEU A 66 -5.32 -2.13 6.92
N ARG A 67 -5.41 -1.18 7.85
CA ARG A 67 -4.35 -0.17 8.07
C ARG A 67 -2.99 -0.83 8.35
N ARG A 68 -2.99 -1.96 9.08
CA ARG A 68 -1.78 -2.73 9.35
C ARG A 68 -1.22 -3.39 8.08
N GLN A 69 -2.06 -3.92 7.19
CA GLN A 69 -1.57 -4.49 5.91
C GLN A 69 -1.00 -3.40 5.00
N LEU A 70 -1.67 -2.25 4.90
CA LEU A 70 -1.18 -1.11 4.11
C LEU A 70 0.21 -0.68 4.59
N ARG A 71 0.42 -0.54 5.91
CA ARG A 71 1.73 -0.23 6.48
C ARG A 71 2.81 -1.25 6.10
N LYS A 72 2.48 -2.55 6.13
CA LYS A 72 3.44 -3.60 5.76
C LYS A 72 3.82 -3.54 4.29
N ALA A 73 2.85 -3.34 3.41
CA ALA A 73 3.12 -3.19 1.98
C ALA A 73 4.01 -1.96 1.70
N ILE A 74 3.74 -0.83 2.37
CA ILE A 74 4.58 0.38 2.26
C ILE A 74 6.01 0.11 2.76
N ILE A 75 6.18 -0.58 3.88
CA ILE A 75 7.52 -0.93 4.41
C ILE A 75 8.28 -1.79 3.42
N ASP A 76 7.64 -2.77 2.77
CA ASP A 76 8.28 -3.59 1.75
C ASP A 76 8.69 -2.74 0.53
N HIS A 77 7.86 -1.81 0.06
CA HIS A 77 8.21 -0.87 -1.02
C HIS A 77 9.43 -0.01 -0.69
N VAL A 78 9.46 0.55 0.53
CA VAL A 78 10.59 1.34 1.02
C VAL A 78 11.84 0.46 1.13
N SER A 79 11.71 -0.76 1.65
CA SER A 79 12.84 -1.68 1.81
C SER A 79 13.45 -2.03 0.45
N ASP A 80 12.63 -2.34 -0.56
CA ASP A 80 13.11 -2.72 -1.88
C ASP A 80 13.71 -1.53 -2.65
N SER A 81 13.12 -0.32 -2.51
CA SER A 81 13.56 0.86 -3.25
C SER A 81 14.84 1.50 -2.69
N PHE A 82 15.06 1.39 -1.38
CA PHE A 82 16.19 2.04 -0.71
C PHE A 82 17.40 1.11 -0.46
N LEU A 83 17.35 -0.14 -0.91
CA LEU A 83 18.40 -1.13 -0.66
C LEU A 83 19.70 -0.84 -1.41
N ASP A 84 19.62 -0.30 -2.64
CA ASP A 84 20.80 0.00 -3.48
C ASP A 84 20.62 1.29 -4.28
N THR A 85 20.67 2.43 -3.59
CA THR A 85 20.40 3.74 -4.20
C THR A 85 21.57 4.31 -5.00
N THR A 86 22.78 3.79 -4.80
CA THR A 86 24.01 4.35 -5.42
C THR A 86 24.39 3.68 -6.73
N VAL A 87 23.95 2.44 -6.97
CA VAL A 87 24.38 1.64 -8.13
C VAL A 87 24.06 2.32 -9.47
N PRO A 88 22.83 2.83 -9.72
CA PRO A 88 22.51 3.48 -11.00
C PRO A 88 23.38 4.73 -11.28
N LEU A 89 23.72 5.48 -10.23
CA LEU A 89 24.61 6.65 -10.34
C LEU A 89 26.06 6.24 -10.64
N LEU A 90 26.56 5.21 -9.95
CA LEU A 90 27.94 4.73 -10.13
C LEU A 90 28.18 4.19 -11.56
N VAL A 91 27.23 3.43 -12.10
CA VAL A 91 27.30 2.91 -13.48
C VAL A 91 27.28 4.05 -14.50
N LEU A 92 26.45 5.07 -14.28
CA LEU A 92 26.41 6.28 -15.12
C LEU A 92 27.74 7.05 -15.08
N ILE A 93 28.31 7.26 -13.89
CA ILE A 93 29.63 7.90 -13.71
C ILE A 93 30.71 7.10 -14.44
N GLU A 94 30.70 5.78 -14.35
CA GLU A 94 31.69 4.93 -15.00
C GLU A 94 31.59 5.00 -16.53
N ALA A 95 30.39 5.00 -17.10
CA ALA A 95 30.22 5.22 -18.55
C ALA A 95 30.71 6.59 -19.00
N ALA A 96 30.46 7.63 -18.20
CA ALA A 96 30.94 8.99 -18.45
C ALA A 96 32.48 9.07 -18.43
N LYS A 97 33.12 8.47 -17.42
CA LYS A 97 34.59 8.42 -17.30
C LYS A 97 35.26 7.77 -18.51
N ASN A 98 34.62 6.80 -19.12
CA ASN A 98 35.14 6.07 -20.27
C ASN A 98 34.68 6.64 -21.63
N GLY A 99 33.96 7.77 -21.65
CA GLY A 99 33.49 8.40 -22.89
C GLY A 99 32.49 7.56 -23.70
N ARG A 100 31.77 6.63 -23.06
CA ARG A 100 30.85 5.71 -23.75
C ARG A 100 29.49 6.37 -23.99
N GLU A 101 29.42 7.30 -24.93
CA GLU A 101 28.24 8.16 -25.17
C GLU A 101 26.90 7.42 -25.36
N LYS A 102 26.90 6.25 -26.00
CA LYS A 102 25.69 5.44 -26.16
C LYS A 102 25.19 4.93 -24.80
N GLU A 103 26.08 4.34 -24.01
CA GLU A 103 25.78 3.83 -22.67
C GLU A 103 25.38 4.94 -21.70
N ILE A 104 25.99 6.13 -21.81
CA ILE A 104 25.60 7.29 -20.98
C ILE A 104 24.12 7.61 -21.15
N LYS A 105 23.59 7.58 -22.39
CA LYS A 105 22.16 7.85 -22.64
C LYS A 105 21.26 6.78 -22.01
N GLU A 106 21.65 5.51 -22.12
CA GLU A 106 20.92 4.39 -21.54
C GLU A 106 20.93 4.46 -20.00
N TYR A 107 22.09 4.65 -19.39
CA TYR A 107 22.22 4.74 -17.94
C TYR A 107 21.59 6.01 -17.35
N ALA A 108 21.57 7.12 -18.08
CA ALA A 108 20.85 8.32 -17.66
C ALA A 108 19.34 8.07 -17.55
N ALA A 109 18.76 7.32 -18.50
CA ALA A 109 17.34 6.93 -18.44
C ALA A 109 17.06 6.03 -17.23
N ILE A 110 17.93 5.03 -16.98
CA ILE A 110 17.81 4.13 -15.81
C ILE A 110 17.91 4.91 -14.50
N PHE A 111 18.87 5.84 -14.39
CA PHE A 111 19.02 6.69 -13.20
C PHE A 111 17.79 7.59 -12.99
N HIS A 112 17.25 8.16 -14.06
CA HIS A 112 16.03 8.97 -13.99
C HIS A 112 14.81 8.15 -13.54
N GLU A 113 14.65 6.94 -14.05
CA GLU A 113 13.58 6.04 -13.62
C GLU A 113 13.73 5.66 -12.14
N HIS A 114 14.96 5.31 -11.71
CA HIS A 114 15.25 4.98 -10.32
C HIS A 114 14.91 6.15 -9.36
N THR A 115 15.33 7.37 -9.70
CA THR A 115 15.02 8.56 -8.90
C THR A 115 13.53 8.88 -8.88
N SER A 116 12.83 8.70 -9.99
CA SER A 116 11.37 8.86 -10.05
C SER A 116 10.64 7.89 -9.12
N ARG A 117 11.08 6.62 -9.07
CA ARG A 117 10.53 5.63 -8.13
C ARG A 117 10.80 5.99 -6.67
N LEU A 118 11.99 6.50 -6.33
CA LEU A 118 12.29 6.97 -4.97
C LEU A 118 11.37 8.12 -4.53
N VAL A 119 11.03 9.03 -5.46
CA VAL A 119 10.07 10.10 -5.19
C VAL A 119 8.67 9.52 -5.00
N GLU A 120 8.22 8.63 -5.88
CA GLU A 120 6.90 8.00 -5.78
C GLU A 120 6.72 7.25 -4.44
N VAL A 121 7.71 6.45 -4.05
CA VAL A 121 7.67 5.68 -2.79
C VAL A 121 7.73 6.61 -1.57
N SER A 122 8.44 7.73 -1.65
CA SER A 122 8.45 8.73 -0.55
C SER A 122 7.15 9.53 -0.45
N MET A 123 6.40 9.65 -1.54
CA MET A 123 5.07 10.28 -1.58
C MET A 123 3.92 9.33 -1.19
N LEU A 124 4.19 8.05 -0.90
CA LEU A 124 3.20 7.12 -0.32
C LEU A 124 2.90 7.52 1.15
N GLU A 125 2.11 8.58 1.33
CA GLU A 125 1.61 8.99 2.65
C GLU A 125 0.44 8.12 3.14
N LEU A 126 0.28 8.06 4.47
CA LEU A 126 -0.74 7.29 5.21
C LEU A 126 -1.91 8.15 5.67
#